data_AF-A0A9D1LGF5-F1
#
_entry.id   AF-A0A9D1LGF5-F1
#
_cell.length_a   1.000
_cell.length_b   1.000
_cell.length_c   1.000
_cell.angle_alpha   90.00
_cell.angle_beta   90.00
_cell.angle_gamma   90.00
#
_symmetry.space_group_name_H-M   'P 1'
#
loop_
_entity.id
_entity.type
_entity.pdbx_description
1 polymer ?
#
loop_
_entity_poly.entity_id
_entity_poly.type
_entity_poly.pdbx_seq_one_letter_code
_entity_poly.pdbx_strand_id
1 'polypeptide(L)'
;PGQVVIAGEKAAVEKACELAKAQGAKRALVLPVSAPFHSSLMKPASIALKGKLEETAMNAPQIDVVANVDVKVHAQKEAIIDALAAQAAGAVQWVKTVEAFKAMGVTHIVECGPGRVLAGLIKRIDSSMVVKNINSQESLVAVLEEINAAQ
;
A
#
# COMPACT_ATOMS: atom_id res chain seq x y z
N PRO A 1 10.45 -10.23 4.42
CA PRO A 1 9.05 -10.15 4.92
C PRO A 1 9.00 -10.38 6.45
N GLY A 2 8.23 -9.60 7.22
CA GLY A 2 8.20 -9.73 8.68
C GLY A 2 7.56 -8.58 9.47
N GLN A 3 6.84 -7.69 8.78
CA GLN A 3 6.11 -6.58 9.39
C GLN A 3 4.66 -6.66 8.90
N VAL A 4 3.72 -6.78 9.84
CA VAL A 4 2.27 -6.89 9.59
C VAL A 4 1.56 -5.90 10.52
N VAL A 5 0.48 -5.29 10.04
CA VAL A 5 -0.40 -4.44 10.83
C VAL A 5 -1.75 -5.14 10.95
N ILE A 6 -2.30 -5.17 12.17
CA ILE A 6 -3.65 -5.66 12.44
C ILE A 6 -4.50 -4.48 12.92
N ALA A 7 -5.80 -4.54 12.65
CA ALA A 7 -6.76 -3.52 13.05
C ALA A 7 -8.10 -4.17 13.45
N GLY A 8 -8.81 -3.51 14.36
CA GLY A 8 -10.07 -3.99 14.91
C GLY A 8 -10.43 -3.25 16.19
N GLU A 9 -11.27 -3.86 17.02
CA GLU A 9 -11.59 -3.30 18.33
C GLU A 9 -10.34 -3.21 19.21
N LYS A 10 -10.22 -2.12 19.97
CA LYS A 10 -9.04 -1.81 20.77
C LYS A 10 -8.62 -2.98 21.68
N ALA A 11 -9.56 -3.52 22.45
CA ALA A 11 -9.28 -4.62 23.38
C ALA A 11 -8.82 -5.89 22.64
N ALA A 12 -9.39 -6.19 21.47
CA ALA A 12 -8.98 -7.33 20.65
C ALA A 12 -7.57 -7.15 20.08
N VAL A 13 -7.21 -5.94 19.62
CA VAL A 13 -5.87 -5.63 19.12
C VAL A 13 -4.82 -5.68 20.22
N GLU A 14 -5.13 -5.14 21.41
CA GLU A 14 -4.28 -5.23 22.60
C GLU A 14 -4.03 -6.70 22.97
N LYS A 15 -5.09 -7.52 23.00
CA LYS A 15 -4.95 -8.94 23.28
C LYS A 15 -4.13 -9.68 22.22
N ALA A 16 -4.36 -9.39 20.95
CA ALA A 16 -3.58 -9.95 19.86
C ALA A 16 -2.09 -9.59 19.96
N CYS A 17 -1.76 -8.38 20.42
CA CYS A 17 -0.37 -7.96 20.66
C CYS A 17 0.30 -8.78 21.78
N GLU A 18 -0.42 -9.06 22.87
CA GLU A 18 0.07 -9.94 23.94
C GLU A 18 0.35 -11.35 23.42
N LEU A 19 -0.61 -11.93 22.70
CA LEU A 19 -0.51 -13.28 22.15
C LEU A 19 0.62 -13.40 21.13
N ALA A 20 0.78 -12.40 20.26
CA ALA A 20 1.87 -12.38 19.29
C ALA A 20 3.25 -12.37 19.97
N LYS A 21 3.42 -11.58 21.04
CA LYS A 21 4.67 -11.59 21.84
C LYS A 21 4.91 -12.94 22.49
N ALA A 22 3.88 -13.55 23.09
CA ALA A 22 3.98 -14.87 23.70
C ALA A 22 4.35 -15.96 22.68
N GLN A 23 3.96 -15.80 21.41
CA GLN A 23 4.32 -16.68 20.30
C GLN A 23 5.67 -16.33 19.64
N GLY A 24 6.46 -15.42 20.22
CA GLY A 24 7.81 -15.12 19.76
C GLY A 24 7.94 -13.97 18.76
N ALA A 25 6.88 -13.17 18.54
CA ALA A 25 7.01 -11.95 17.75
C ALA A 25 8.03 -11.00 18.41
N LYS A 26 9.05 -10.59 17.65
CA LYS A 26 10.12 -9.70 18.13
C LYS A 26 9.57 -8.40 18.76
N ARG A 27 8.51 -7.85 18.18
CA ARG A 27 7.79 -6.66 18.66
C ARG A 27 6.30 -6.79 18.32
N ALA A 28 5.45 -6.33 19.21
CA ALA A 28 4.04 -6.03 18.94
C ALA A 28 3.68 -4.74 19.68
N LEU A 29 3.26 -3.72 18.93
CA LEU A 29 3.08 -2.36 19.43
C LEU A 29 1.75 -1.80 18.95
N VAL A 30 0.97 -1.24 19.87
CA VAL A 30 -0.24 -0.49 19.53
C VAL A 30 0.17 0.82 18.88
N LEU A 31 -0.42 1.12 17.73
CA LEU A 31 -0.13 2.34 16.99
C LEU A 31 -1.07 3.48 17.45
N PRO A 32 -0.57 4.72 17.58
CA PRO A 32 -1.39 5.87 17.95
C PRO A 32 -2.16 6.39 16.72
N VAL A 33 -3.20 5.65 16.32
CA VAL A 33 -4.07 6.01 15.19
C VAL A 33 -5.50 6.24 15.66
N SER A 34 -6.24 7.09 14.93
CA SER A 34 -7.59 7.51 15.31
C SER A 34 -8.70 6.51 14.94
N ALA A 35 -8.43 5.54 14.06
CA ALA A 35 -9.43 4.60 13.57
C ALA A 35 -8.83 3.23 13.20
N PRO A 36 -9.64 2.15 13.20
CA PRO A 36 -9.21 0.80 12.82
C PRO A 36 -9.21 0.61 11.30
N PHE A 37 -8.40 1.40 10.59
CA PHE A 37 -8.31 1.37 9.12
C PHE A 37 -8.06 -0.05 8.58
N HIS A 38 -8.62 -0.33 7.39
CA HIS A 38 -8.47 -1.63 6.70
C HIS A 38 -9.03 -2.84 7.47
N SER A 39 -9.97 -2.60 8.39
CA SER A 39 -10.73 -3.65 9.08
C SER A 39 -12.20 -3.64 8.66
N SER A 40 -12.93 -4.71 8.99
CA SER A 40 -14.38 -4.80 8.77
C SER A 40 -15.17 -3.68 9.44
N LEU A 41 -14.64 -3.09 10.53
CA LEU A 41 -15.26 -1.95 11.21
C LEU A 41 -15.34 -0.70 10.33
N MET A 42 -14.55 -0.62 9.27
CA MET A 42 -14.60 0.49 8.31
C MET A 42 -15.68 0.32 7.23
N LYS A 43 -16.52 -0.72 7.29
CA LYS A 43 -17.57 -0.97 6.29
C LYS A 43 -18.52 0.23 6.07
N PRO A 44 -18.97 0.98 7.09
CA PRO A 44 -19.77 2.19 6.87
C PRO A 44 -19.03 3.25 6.04
N ALA A 45 -17.74 3.48 6.33
CA ALA A 45 -16.92 4.42 5.56
C ALA A 45 -16.68 3.93 4.11
N SER A 46 -16.52 2.62 3.92
CA SER A 46 -16.42 2.01 2.59
C SER A 46 -17.67 2.28 1.73
N ILE A 47 -18.87 2.15 2.31
CA ILE A 47 -20.14 2.43 1.63
C ILE A 47 -20.26 3.93 1.31
N ALA A 48 -19.97 4.80 2.29
CA ALA A 48 -20.04 6.24 2.09
C ALA A 48 -19.03 6.72 1.02
N LEU A 49 -17.82 6.16 1.03
CA LEU A 49 -16.79 6.45 0.02
C LEU A 49 -17.26 6.03 -1.38
N LYS A 50 -17.87 4.85 -1.52
CA LYS A 50 -18.40 4.38 -2.80
C LYS A 50 -19.38 5.39 -3.41
N GLY A 51 -20.38 5.83 -2.64
CA GLY A 51 -21.35 6.81 -3.13
C GLY A 51 -20.70 8.11 -3.60
N LYS A 52 -19.65 8.58 -2.91
CA LYS A 52 -18.89 9.77 -3.34
C LYS A 52 -18.04 9.55 -4.57
N LEU A 53 -17.46 8.36 -4.73
CA LEU A 53 -16.69 8.02 -5.92
C LEU A 53 -17.58 7.88 -7.17
N GLU A 54 -18.81 7.40 -7.02
CA GLU A 54 -19.80 7.32 -8.11
C GLU A 54 -20.18 8.71 -8.65
N GLU A 55 -20.30 9.71 -7.76
CA GLU A 55 -20.53 11.12 -8.09
C GLU A 55 -19.29 11.82 -8.69
N THR A 56 -18.10 11.20 -8.60
CA THR A 56 -16.85 11.82 -9.03
C THR A 56 -16.55 11.53 -10.50
N ALA A 57 -16.15 12.57 -11.24
CA ALA A 57 -15.63 12.42 -12.60
C ALA A 57 -14.30 11.65 -12.56
N MET A 58 -14.20 10.58 -13.35
CA MET A 58 -13.04 9.69 -13.38
C MET A 58 -12.76 9.28 -14.82
N ASN A 59 -11.49 9.35 -15.20
CA ASN A 59 -11.01 8.94 -16.51
C ASN A 59 -10.28 7.59 -16.39
N ALA A 60 -10.21 6.86 -17.51
CA ALA A 60 -9.39 5.66 -17.58
C ALA A 60 -7.91 6.01 -17.29
N PRO A 61 -7.20 5.21 -16.46
CA PRO A 61 -5.80 5.46 -16.17
C PRO A 61 -4.95 5.24 -17.43
N GLN A 62 -3.99 6.13 -17.68
CA GLN A 62 -3.05 6.00 -18.81
C GLN A 62 -1.89 5.05 -18.53
N ILE A 63 -1.70 4.70 -17.25
CA ILE A 63 -0.66 3.80 -16.76
C ILE A 63 -1.35 2.81 -15.84
N ASP A 64 -0.95 1.54 -15.90
CA ASP A 64 -1.49 0.50 -15.04
C ASP A 64 -1.34 0.86 -13.56
N VAL A 65 -2.44 0.76 -12.82
CA VAL A 65 -2.47 0.95 -11.36
C VAL A 65 -2.85 -0.37 -10.71
N VAL A 66 -1.91 -0.95 -9.96
CA VAL A 66 -2.16 -2.19 -9.22
C VAL A 66 -2.90 -1.86 -7.92
N ALA A 67 -4.15 -2.28 -7.82
CA ALA A 67 -4.98 -2.04 -6.64
C ALA A 67 -4.50 -2.84 -5.42
N ASN A 68 -4.47 -2.18 -4.27
CA ASN A 68 -3.99 -2.76 -3.01
C ASN A 68 -4.85 -3.92 -2.49
N VAL A 69 -6.15 -3.93 -2.79
CA VAL A 69 -7.11 -4.87 -2.19
C VAL A 69 -7.04 -6.27 -2.80
N ASP A 70 -6.78 -6.35 -4.11
CA ASP A 70 -6.82 -7.60 -4.89
C ASP A 70 -5.60 -7.83 -5.77
N VAL A 71 -4.66 -6.87 -5.81
CA VAL A 71 -3.41 -6.94 -6.60
C VAL A 71 -3.69 -7.05 -8.10
N LYS A 72 -4.73 -6.35 -8.59
CA LYS A 72 -5.11 -6.33 -10.00
C LYS A 72 -5.06 -4.93 -10.59
N VAL A 73 -4.89 -4.88 -11.90
CA VAL A 73 -5.09 -3.67 -12.71
C VAL A 73 -6.54 -3.64 -13.17
N HIS A 74 -7.21 -2.51 -12.93
CA HIS A 74 -8.60 -2.29 -13.33
C HIS A 74 -8.65 -1.18 -14.39
N ALA A 75 -9.30 -1.46 -15.52
CA ALA A 75 -9.44 -0.49 -16.61
C ALA A 75 -10.80 0.23 -16.60
N GLN A 76 -11.83 -0.40 -16.06
CA GLN A 76 -13.20 0.14 -16.04
C GLN A 76 -13.43 0.99 -14.80
N LYS A 77 -14.11 2.13 -14.98
CA LYS A 77 -14.40 3.10 -13.91
C LYS A 77 -15.08 2.41 -12.72
N GLU A 78 -16.08 1.60 -12.98
CA GLU A 78 -16.89 0.92 -11.96
C GLU A 78 -16.02 -0.03 -11.12
N ALA A 79 -15.12 -0.77 -11.77
CA ALA A 79 -14.20 -1.68 -11.08
C ALA A 79 -13.16 -0.93 -10.22
N ILE A 80 -12.68 0.23 -10.68
CA ILE A 80 -11.78 1.09 -9.90
C ILE A 80 -12.51 1.63 -8.66
N ILE A 81 -13.74 2.09 -8.81
CA ILE A 81 -14.57 2.57 -7.70
C ILE A 81 -14.79 1.46 -6.67
N ASP A 82 -15.14 0.25 -7.12
CA ASP A 82 -15.32 -0.89 -6.25
C ASP A 82 -14.04 -1.26 -5.50
N ALA A 83 -12.89 -1.25 -6.18
CA ALA A 83 -11.59 -1.51 -5.55
C ALA A 83 -11.23 -0.45 -4.49
N LEU A 84 -11.41 0.83 -4.80
CA LEU A 84 -11.16 1.95 -3.87
C LEU A 84 -12.09 1.88 -2.64
N ALA A 85 -13.37 1.59 -2.86
CA ALA A 85 -14.34 1.44 -1.78
C ALA A 85 -13.99 0.23 -0.90
N ALA A 86 -13.70 -0.92 -1.51
CA ALA A 86 -13.30 -2.13 -0.79
C ALA A 86 -12.02 -1.92 0.02
N GLN A 87 -11.07 -1.14 -0.51
CA GLN A 87 -9.80 -0.84 0.16
C GLN A 87 -9.96 -0.19 1.54
N ALA A 88 -11.01 0.62 1.75
CA ALA A 88 -11.25 1.27 3.04
C ALA A 88 -11.44 0.27 4.19
N ALA A 89 -12.04 -0.88 3.90
CA ALA A 89 -12.34 -1.95 4.87
C ALA A 89 -11.57 -3.27 4.61
N GLY A 90 -10.66 -3.26 3.63
CA GLY A 90 -9.88 -4.42 3.21
C GLY A 90 -8.39 -4.23 3.48
N ALA A 91 -7.69 -5.35 3.68
CA ALA A 91 -6.26 -5.36 3.92
C ALA A 91 -5.47 -4.87 2.70
N VAL A 92 -4.42 -4.07 2.94
CA VAL A 92 -3.45 -3.65 1.92
C VAL A 92 -2.50 -4.83 1.63
N GLN A 93 -2.56 -5.40 0.43
CA GLN A 93 -1.74 -6.55 0.02
C GLN A 93 -0.33 -6.15 -0.47
N TRP A 94 0.36 -5.25 0.24
CA TRP A 94 1.59 -4.61 -0.25
C TRP A 94 2.72 -5.59 -0.62
N VAL A 95 2.91 -6.67 0.14
CA VAL A 95 3.91 -7.69 -0.17
C VAL A 95 3.63 -8.31 -1.55
N LYS A 96 2.37 -8.69 -1.78
CA LYS A 96 1.93 -9.25 -3.06
C LYS A 96 1.99 -8.23 -4.19
N THR A 97 1.73 -6.95 -3.92
CA THR A 97 1.89 -5.87 -4.90
C THR A 97 3.34 -5.77 -5.39
N VAL A 98 4.31 -5.83 -4.48
CA VAL A 98 5.75 -5.80 -4.85
C VAL A 98 6.14 -7.07 -5.62
N GLU A 99 5.64 -8.24 -5.20
CA GLU A 99 5.85 -9.50 -5.94
C GLU A 99 5.23 -9.44 -7.36
N ALA A 100 4.05 -8.84 -7.49
CA ALA A 100 3.40 -8.63 -8.78
C ALA A 100 4.19 -7.67 -9.67
N PHE A 101 4.74 -6.57 -9.14
CA PHE A 101 5.62 -5.69 -9.91
C PHE A 101 6.80 -6.45 -10.50
N LYS A 102 7.46 -7.29 -9.71
CA LYS A 102 8.55 -8.14 -10.21
C LYS A 102 8.07 -9.11 -11.30
N ALA A 103 6.93 -9.76 -11.10
CA ALA A 103 6.34 -10.66 -12.10
C ALA A 103 5.97 -9.93 -13.40
N MET A 104 5.63 -8.65 -13.33
CA MET A 104 5.40 -7.77 -14.48
C MET A 104 6.70 -7.26 -15.14
N GLY A 105 7.87 -7.67 -14.64
CA GLY A 105 9.17 -7.27 -15.19
C GLY A 105 9.68 -5.91 -14.69
N VAL A 106 9.06 -5.33 -13.65
CA VAL A 106 9.55 -4.08 -13.05
C VAL A 106 10.90 -4.35 -12.39
N THR A 107 11.93 -3.62 -12.82
CA THR A 107 13.30 -3.70 -12.27
C THR A 107 13.63 -2.55 -11.32
N HIS A 108 13.00 -1.39 -11.54
CA HIS A 108 13.22 -0.16 -10.80
C HIS A 108 11.89 0.33 -10.19
N ILE A 109 11.89 0.67 -8.91
CA ILE A 109 10.76 1.31 -8.23
C ILE A 109 11.22 2.66 -7.68
N VAL A 110 10.43 3.71 -7.94
CA VAL A 110 10.66 5.05 -7.41
C VAL A 110 9.54 5.40 -6.42
N GLU A 111 9.89 5.58 -5.14
CA GLU A 111 8.96 6.07 -4.12
C GLU A 111 8.83 7.59 -4.24
N CYS A 112 7.66 8.08 -4.68
CA CYS A 112 7.37 9.49 -4.81
C CYS A 112 6.59 10.00 -3.59
N GLY A 113 7.19 10.89 -2.80
CA GLY A 113 6.58 11.45 -1.60
C GLY A 113 7.56 11.58 -0.43
N PRO A 114 7.10 12.17 0.70
CA PRO A 114 7.96 12.40 1.85
C PRO A 114 8.41 11.10 2.51
N GLY A 115 9.64 11.10 3.04
CA GLY A 115 10.21 9.95 3.73
C GLY A 115 10.72 8.87 2.76
N ARG A 116 10.86 7.64 3.28
CA ARG A 116 11.46 6.49 2.57
C ARG A 116 10.91 5.15 3.06
N VAL A 117 9.64 5.14 3.44
CA VAL A 117 9.02 4.00 4.14
C VAL A 117 8.84 2.84 3.18
N LEU A 118 8.28 3.10 2.00
CA LEU A 118 8.05 2.07 0.99
C LEU A 118 9.38 1.53 0.48
N ALA A 119 10.39 2.37 0.29
CA ALA A 119 11.71 1.94 -0.15
C ALA A 119 12.34 0.93 0.81
N GLY A 120 12.26 1.21 2.12
CA GLY A 120 12.71 0.29 3.16
C GLY A 120 11.86 -1.00 3.26
N LEU A 121 10.58 -0.95 2.91
CA LEU A 121 9.72 -2.15 2.86
C LEU A 121 10.03 -3.01 1.63
N ILE A 122 10.15 -2.41 0.45
CA ILE A 122 10.47 -3.09 -0.81
C ILE A 122 11.78 -3.85 -0.67
N LYS A 123 12.85 -3.22 -0.17
CA LYS A 123 14.15 -3.91 0.04
C LYS A 123 14.09 -5.10 1.01
N ARG A 124 13.11 -5.13 1.93
CA ARG A 124 12.87 -6.26 2.85
C ARG A 124 11.97 -7.34 2.24
N ILE A 125 11.22 -7.02 1.20
CA ILE A 125 10.39 -7.96 0.43
C ILE A 125 11.27 -8.60 -0.65
N ASP A 126 11.93 -7.77 -1.45
CA ASP A 126 12.85 -8.17 -2.49
C ASP A 126 14.07 -7.23 -2.53
N SER A 127 15.24 -7.74 -2.17
CA SER A 127 16.48 -6.97 -2.14
C SER A 127 17.10 -6.73 -3.53
N SER A 128 16.67 -7.49 -4.55
CA SER A 128 17.19 -7.43 -5.92
C SER A 128 16.63 -6.26 -6.72
N MET A 129 15.44 -5.75 -6.40
CA MET A 129 14.86 -4.60 -7.07
C MET A 129 15.68 -3.33 -6.82
N VAL A 130 15.89 -2.51 -7.84
CA VAL A 130 16.46 -1.17 -7.67
C VAL A 130 15.39 -0.25 -7.11
N VAL A 131 15.70 0.48 -6.05
CA VAL A 131 14.73 1.33 -5.37
C VAL A 131 15.29 2.73 -5.19
N LYS A 132 14.53 3.73 -5.61
CA LYS A 132 14.84 5.16 -5.50
C LYS A 132 13.72 5.88 -4.76
N ASN A 133 13.98 7.12 -4.35
CA ASN A 133 13.00 7.95 -3.67
C ASN A 133 13.12 9.39 -4.16
N ILE A 134 11.97 10.01 -4.43
CA ILE A 134 11.85 11.41 -4.80
C ILE A 134 11.05 12.11 -3.70
N ASN A 135 11.74 12.95 -2.92
CA ASN A 135 11.17 13.71 -1.81
C ASN A 135 11.60 15.19 -1.78
N SER A 136 12.44 15.60 -2.74
CA SER A 136 12.94 16.97 -2.93
C SER A 136 13.26 17.21 -4.41
N GLN A 137 13.48 18.46 -4.80
CA GLN A 137 13.88 18.81 -6.16
C GLN A 137 15.24 18.17 -6.53
N GLU A 138 16.18 18.14 -5.60
CA GLU A 138 17.51 17.54 -5.80
C GLU A 138 17.38 16.03 -6.06
N SER A 139 16.56 15.34 -5.27
CA SER A 139 16.32 13.90 -5.47
C SER A 139 15.60 13.60 -6.79
N LEU A 140 14.69 14.47 -7.23
CA LEU A 140 14.02 14.35 -8.54
C LEU A 140 15.04 14.41 -9.68
N VAL A 141 15.91 15.42 -9.68
CA VAL A 141 16.94 15.60 -10.72
C VAL A 141 17.86 14.39 -10.76
N ALA A 142 18.38 13.95 -9.62
CA ALA A 142 19.28 12.81 -9.55
C ALA A 142 18.64 11.51 -10.05
N VAL A 143 17.36 11.25 -9.71
CA VAL A 143 16.65 10.04 -10.17
C VAL A 143 16.36 10.10 -11.67
N LEU A 144 16.00 11.27 -12.21
CA LEU A 144 15.77 11.44 -13.65
C LEU A 144 17.05 11.21 -14.47
N GLU A 145 18.19 11.76 -14.02
CA GLU A 145 19.48 11.56 -14.68
C GLU A 145 19.85 10.07 -14.75
N GLU A 146 19.66 9.33 -13.67
CA GLU A 146 19.96 7.90 -13.61
C GLU A 146 19.04 7.07 -14.51
N ILE A 147 17.73 7.34 -14.50
CA ILE A 147 16.76 6.62 -15.32
C ILE A 147 17.02 6.88 -16.82
N ASN A 148 17.31 8.13 -17.19
CA ASN A 148 17.60 8.49 -18.57
C ASN A 148 18.92 7.89 -19.07
N ALA A 149 19.92 7.73 -18.19
CA ALA A 149 21.19 7.08 -18.54
C ALA A 149 21.07 5.56 -18.71
N ALA A 150 19.99 4.94 -18.21
CA ALA A 150 19.74 3.51 -18.30
C ALA A 150 18.86 3.10 -19.51
N GLN A 151 18.37 4.07 -20.27
CA GLN A 151 17.62 3.89 -21.53
C GLN A 151 18.57 3.91 -22.74
#